data_AF-A0A257Q374-F1
#
_entry.id   AF-A0A257Q374-F1
#
_cell.length_a   1.000
_cell.length_b   1.000
_cell.length_c   1.000
_cell.angle_alpha   90.00
_cell.angle_beta   90.00
_cell.angle_gamma   90.00
#
_symmetry.space_group_name_H-M   'P 1'
#
loop_
_entity.id
_entity.type
_entity.pdbx_description
1 polymer ?
#
loop_
_entity_poly.entity_id
_entity_poly.type
_entity_poly.pdbx_seq_one_letter_code
_entity_poly.pdbx_strand_id
1 'polypeptide(L)'
;MSIWHLINAWKDDGKLIILQPEFSPSTGGRFVIATKNVYEELYGVWEDPGVGERYARARQLVESFVNNSRMKARFPPSKSVHAQLALLDSPGEEVWEFRTKRPAVRVFGRFAEFNVFIALNTELREKIDASFDQEKKDCKKIWREFFPSYDPYTGTKISDYFDNFDAV
;
A
#
# COMPACT_ATOMS: atom_id res chain seq x y z
N MET A 1 11.25 21.81 -2.28
CA MET A 1 11.25 20.93 -1.09
C MET A 1 10.74 19.57 -1.52
N SER A 2 11.44 18.47 -1.20
CA SER A 2 11.01 17.11 -1.58
C SER A 2 9.94 16.58 -0.63
N ILE A 3 9.06 15.69 -1.10
CA ILE A 3 8.08 14.98 -0.27
C ILE A 3 8.74 14.24 0.90
N TRP A 4 10.01 13.83 0.76
CA TRP A 4 10.80 13.23 1.82
C TRP A 4 10.99 14.11 3.04
N HIS A 5 10.92 15.44 2.90
CA HIS A 5 10.96 16.34 4.05
C HIS A 5 9.72 16.12 4.94
N LEU A 6 8.52 16.06 4.35
CA LEU A 6 7.29 15.78 5.09
C LEU A 6 7.26 14.34 5.61
N ILE A 7 7.71 13.36 4.82
CA ILE A 7 7.82 11.98 5.27
C ILE A 7 8.68 11.89 6.53
N ASN A 8 9.85 12.54 6.55
CA ASN A 8 10.73 12.53 7.71
C ASN A 8 10.11 13.26 8.90
N ALA A 9 9.50 14.43 8.70
CA ALA A 9 8.81 15.14 9.77
C ALA A 9 7.71 14.27 10.42
N TRP A 10 6.87 13.62 9.61
CA TRP A 10 5.82 12.74 10.13
C TRP A 10 6.33 11.44 10.74
N LYS A 11 7.49 10.96 10.30
CA LYS A 11 8.18 9.84 10.91
C LYS A 11 8.72 10.21 12.30
N ASP A 12 9.32 11.38 12.41
CA ASP A 12 9.85 11.89 13.68
C ASP A 12 8.71 12.14 14.70
N ASP A 13 7.53 12.54 14.21
CA ASP A 13 6.28 12.66 14.99
C ASP A 13 5.60 11.30 15.28
N GLY A 14 6.11 10.19 14.76
CA GLY A 14 5.54 8.84 14.93
C GLY A 14 4.20 8.60 14.23
N LYS A 15 3.83 9.46 13.27
CA LYS A 15 2.59 9.30 12.48
C LYS A 15 2.78 8.45 11.23
N LEU A 16 3.99 8.43 10.68
CA LEU A 16 4.40 7.55 9.60
C LEU A 16 5.50 6.60 10.07
N ILE A 17 5.43 5.35 9.65
CA ILE A 17 6.37 4.30 10.05
C ILE A 17 6.89 3.62 8.79
N ILE A 18 8.21 3.60 8.62
CA ILE A 18 8.85 2.85 7.53
C ILE A 18 8.77 1.37 7.90
N LEU A 19 8.10 0.58 7.06
CA LEU A 19 7.98 -0.85 7.26
C LEU A 19 9.32 -1.52 6.97
N GLN A 20 9.79 -2.31 7.93
CA GLN A 20 10.99 -3.13 7.81
C GLN A 20 10.57 -4.61 7.86
N PRO A 21 11.04 -5.45 6.94
CA PRO A 21 10.76 -6.88 6.99
C PRO A 21 11.36 -7.48 8.27
N GLU A 22 10.61 -8.35 8.95
CA GLU A 22 11.05 -8.91 10.24
C GLU A 22 12.17 -9.97 10.11
N PHE A 23 12.19 -10.71 9.00
CA PHE A 23 13.05 -11.88 8.85
C PHE A 23 14.23 -11.71 7.88
N SER A 24 14.29 -10.59 7.15
CA SER A 24 15.35 -10.33 6.18
C SER A 24 15.69 -8.84 6.17
N PRO A 25 16.97 -8.45 6.28
CA PRO A 25 17.35 -7.06 6.05
C PRO A 25 16.91 -6.66 4.64
N SER A 26 16.26 -5.51 4.49
CA SER A 26 15.78 -5.03 3.20
C SER A 26 16.98 -4.77 2.28
N THR A 27 17.26 -5.70 1.38
CA THR A 27 18.19 -5.48 0.25
C THR A 27 17.47 -4.85 -0.94
N GLY A 28 16.14 -4.82 -0.89
CA GLY A 28 15.28 -4.26 -1.93
C GLY A 28 15.24 -2.74 -1.87
N GLY A 29 15.49 -2.08 -3.00
CA GLY A 29 15.38 -0.62 -3.14
C GLY A 29 13.93 -0.10 -3.12
N ARG A 30 13.00 -0.82 -2.46
CA ARG A 30 11.58 -0.50 -2.34
C ARG A 30 11.21 -0.20 -0.90
N PHE A 31 10.36 0.81 -0.72
CA PHE A 31 9.92 1.27 0.58
C PHE A 31 8.41 1.23 0.66
N VAL A 32 7.91 0.77 1.81
CA VAL A 32 6.52 0.98 2.21
C VAL A 32 6.53 1.78 3.50
N ILE A 33 5.82 2.89 3.49
CA ILE A 33 5.68 3.81 4.62
C ILE A 33 4.21 3.79 5.00
N ALA A 34 3.91 3.31 6.20
CA ALA A 34 2.55 3.15 6.66
C ALA A 34 2.14 4.32 7.58
N THR A 35 0.87 4.72 7.53
CA THR A 35 0.28 5.45 8.66
C THR A 35 0.33 4.58 9.91
N LYS A 36 0.35 5.23 11.08
CA LYS A 36 0.35 4.52 12.37
C LYS A 36 -0.76 3.47 12.47
N ASN A 37 -1.98 3.79 12.03
CA ASN A 37 -3.11 2.85 12.05
C ASN A 37 -2.83 1.60 11.19
N VAL A 38 -2.36 1.78 9.94
CA VAL A 38 -2.02 0.65 9.06
C VAL A 38 -0.91 -0.20 9.67
N TYR A 39 0.08 0.42 10.30
CA TYR A 39 1.14 -0.29 11.00
C TYR A 39 0.58 -1.13 12.16
N GLU A 40 -0.24 -0.52 13.02
CA GLU A 40 -0.86 -1.20 14.16
C GLU A 40 -1.78 -2.35 13.72
N GLU A 41 -2.47 -2.22 12.59
CA GLU A 41 -3.29 -3.31 12.04
C GLU A 41 -2.46 -4.46 11.48
N LEU A 42 -1.33 -4.17 10.83
CA LEU A 42 -0.46 -5.17 10.22
C LEU A 42 0.48 -5.87 11.23
N TYR A 43 0.88 -5.18 12.30
CA TYR A 43 1.89 -5.65 13.27
C TYR A 43 1.37 -5.75 14.71
N GLY A 44 0.11 -5.38 14.95
CA GLY A 44 -0.50 -5.41 16.28
C GLY A 44 -0.86 -6.80 16.76
N VAL A 45 -1.35 -6.85 18.00
CA VAL A 45 -1.90 -8.08 18.59
C VAL A 45 -3.38 -8.16 18.23
N TRP A 46 -3.79 -9.29 17.65
CA TRP A 46 -5.19 -9.53 17.27
C TRP A 46 -5.88 -10.43 18.30
N GLU A 47 -7.01 -9.98 18.82
CA GLU A 47 -7.84 -10.78 19.74
C GLU A 47 -8.47 -11.99 19.04
N ASP A 48 -8.91 -11.80 17.79
CA ASP A 48 -9.43 -12.86 16.94
C ASP A 48 -8.30 -13.49 16.10
N PRO A 49 -7.96 -14.77 16.31
CA PRO A 49 -6.93 -15.47 15.54
C PRO A 49 -7.20 -15.50 14.03
N GLY A 50 -8.48 -15.57 13.62
CA GLY A 50 -8.87 -15.58 12.21
C GLY A 50 -8.64 -14.23 11.53
N VAL A 51 -8.81 -13.13 12.26
CA VAL A 51 -8.45 -11.79 11.79
C VAL A 51 -6.94 -11.64 11.73
N GLY A 52 -6.23 -12.11 12.77
CA GLY A 52 -4.77 -12.06 12.82
C GLY A 52 -4.10 -12.80 11.67
N GLU A 53 -4.59 -13.98 11.30
CA GLU A 53 -4.06 -14.72 10.13
C GLU A 53 -4.19 -13.90 8.82
N ARG A 54 -5.28 -13.15 8.66
CA ARG A 54 -5.53 -12.33 7.45
C ARG A 54 -4.58 -11.15 7.39
N TYR A 55 -4.39 -10.44 8.50
CA TYR A 55 -3.43 -9.34 8.58
C TYR A 55 -1.99 -9.81 8.45
N ALA A 56 -1.64 -10.97 9.03
CA ALA A 56 -0.32 -11.58 8.84
C ALA A 56 -0.03 -11.90 7.36
N ARG A 57 -1.01 -12.41 6.61
CA ARG A 57 -0.88 -12.62 5.15
C ARG A 57 -0.74 -11.31 4.37
N ALA A 58 -1.45 -10.25 4.77
CA ALA A 58 -1.32 -8.93 4.15
C ALA A 58 0.05 -8.33 4.43
N ARG A 59 0.52 -8.43 5.67
CA ARG A 59 1.85 -8.04 6.08
C ARG A 59 2.92 -8.77 5.27
N GLN A 60 2.83 -10.10 5.13
CA GLN A 60 3.76 -10.87 4.31
C GLN A 60 3.81 -10.38 2.85
N LEU A 61 2.67 -10.01 2.28
CA LEU A 61 2.61 -9.48 0.92
C LEU A 61 3.30 -8.10 0.80
N VAL A 62 3.08 -7.23 1.77
CA VAL A 62 3.72 -5.90 1.85
C VAL A 62 5.23 -6.05 2.05
N GLU A 63 5.67 -6.93 2.95
CA GLU A 63 7.08 -7.24 3.14
C GLU A 63 7.72 -7.85 1.89
N SER A 64 6.98 -8.67 1.12
CA SER A 64 7.45 -9.18 -0.17
C SER A 64 7.73 -8.04 -1.15
N PHE A 65 6.89 -6.99 -1.17
CA PHE A 65 7.15 -5.79 -1.95
C PHE A 65 8.42 -5.07 -1.47
N VAL A 66 8.58 -4.82 -0.17
CA VAL A 66 9.78 -4.17 0.41
C VAL A 66 11.06 -4.95 0.08
N ASN A 67 11.00 -6.28 0.15
CA ASN A 67 12.10 -7.18 -0.22
C ASN A 67 12.39 -7.27 -1.72
N ASN A 68 11.80 -6.39 -2.54
CA ASN A 68 11.94 -6.40 -3.99
C ASN A 68 11.58 -7.76 -4.63
N SER A 69 10.64 -8.50 -4.01
CA SER A 69 10.12 -9.72 -4.61
C SER A 69 9.35 -9.39 -5.89
N ARG A 70 9.25 -10.38 -6.78
CA ARG A 70 8.48 -10.24 -8.00
C ARG A 70 7.00 -10.13 -7.68
N MET A 71 6.37 -9.03 -8.10
CA MET A 71 4.96 -8.76 -7.82
C MET A 71 4.10 -8.92 -9.06
N LYS A 72 2.95 -9.59 -8.93
CA LYS A 72 1.91 -9.56 -9.96
C LYS A 72 1.16 -8.24 -9.88
N ALA A 73 1.23 -7.43 -10.92
CA ALA A 73 0.76 -6.06 -10.90
C ALA A 73 -0.33 -5.84 -11.96
N ARG A 74 -1.37 -5.09 -11.62
CA ARG A 74 -2.47 -4.77 -12.55
C ARG A 74 -2.53 -3.26 -12.81
N PHE A 75 -2.29 -2.89 -14.07
CA PHE A 75 -2.44 -1.55 -14.61
C PHE A 75 -2.71 -1.66 -16.12
N PRO A 76 -3.70 -0.95 -16.69
CA PRO A 76 -4.73 -0.15 -16.02
C PRO A 76 -5.69 -1.04 -15.19
N PRO A 77 -6.70 -0.47 -14.49
CA PRO A 77 -7.68 -1.28 -13.76
C PRO A 77 -8.36 -2.30 -14.67
N SER A 78 -8.42 -3.57 -14.23
CA SER A 78 -9.04 -4.68 -14.97
C SER A 78 -9.69 -5.69 -14.01
N LYS A 79 -10.41 -6.71 -14.53
CA LYS A 79 -11.05 -7.75 -13.71
C LYS A 79 -10.09 -8.88 -13.25
N SER A 80 -8.79 -8.78 -13.54
CA SER A 80 -7.82 -9.81 -13.14
C SER A 80 -7.87 -10.06 -11.64
N VAL A 81 -8.01 -11.31 -11.23
CA VAL A 81 -8.06 -11.76 -9.81
C VAL A 81 -6.70 -12.24 -9.29
N HIS A 82 -5.65 -12.23 -10.13
CA HIS A 82 -4.33 -12.79 -9.79
C HIS A 82 -3.24 -11.79 -9.41
N ALA A 83 -3.41 -10.51 -9.72
CA ALA A 83 -2.58 -9.43 -9.18
C ALA A 83 -2.48 -9.50 -7.64
N GLN A 84 -1.40 -8.92 -7.16
CA GLN A 84 -1.04 -8.73 -5.76
C GLN A 84 -1.01 -7.25 -5.42
N LEU A 85 -0.70 -6.41 -6.40
CA LEU A 85 -0.77 -4.96 -6.33
C LEU A 85 -1.57 -4.46 -7.54
N ALA A 86 -2.57 -3.61 -7.31
CA ALA A 86 -3.50 -3.22 -8.37
C ALA A 86 -3.90 -1.75 -8.26
N LEU A 87 -3.88 -1.05 -9.39
CA LEU A 87 -4.51 0.27 -9.49
C LEU A 87 -6.03 0.10 -9.47
N LEU A 88 -6.72 0.90 -8.65
CA LEU A 88 -8.18 0.86 -8.47
C LEU A 88 -8.93 1.89 -9.32
N ASP A 89 -8.30 3.02 -9.62
CA ASP A 89 -8.94 4.13 -10.31
C ASP A 89 -8.41 4.33 -11.73
N SER A 90 -9.16 5.09 -12.52
CA SER A 90 -8.65 5.68 -13.76
C SER A 90 -7.38 6.51 -13.48
N PRO A 91 -6.48 6.63 -14.47
CA PRO A 91 -5.27 7.44 -14.34
C PRO A 91 -5.57 8.83 -13.76
N GLY A 92 -4.83 9.25 -12.72
CA GLY A 92 -4.95 10.57 -12.07
C GLY A 92 -5.40 10.56 -10.60
N GLU A 93 -6.10 9.53 -10.14
CA GLU A 93 -6.47 9.38 -8.72
C GLU A 93 -5.44 8.54 -7.94
N GLU A 94 -4.71 7.67 -8.64
CA GLU A 94 -3.53 6.94 -8.14
C GLU A 94 -3.74 6.19 -6.82
N VAL A 95 -4.94 5.63 -6.61
CA VAL A 95 -5.21 4.74 -5.49
C VAL A 95 -4.88 3.30 -5.88
N TRP A 96 -3.97 2.71 -5.14
CA TRP A 96 -3.48 1.35 -5.31
C TRP A 96 -3.86 0.49 -4.12
N GLU A 97 -4.07 -0.81 -4.35
CA GLU A 97 -4.30 -1.80 -3.30
C GLU A 97 -3.27 -2.94 -3.35
N PHE A 98 -2.71 -3.29 -2.20
CA PHE A 98 -2.23 -4.66 -2.00
C PHE A 98 -3.42 -5.57 -1.71
N ARG A 99 -3.45 -6.73 -2.37
CA ARG A 99 -4.55 -7.68 -2.26
C ARG A 99 -4.06 -9.08 -1.97
N THR A 100 -4.47 -9.59 -0.83
CA THR A 100 -4.32 -11.00 -0.47
C THR A 100 -5.45 -11.83 -1.06
N LYS A 101 -5.15 -13.12 -1.34
CA LYS A 101 -6.17 -14.12 -1.62
C LYS A 101 -6.94 -14.44 -0.34
N ARG A 102 -8.20 -14.85 -0.50
CA ARG A 102 -9.14 -15.08 0.62
C ARG A 102 -8.50 -15.92 1.75
N PRO A 103 -8.74 -15.57 3.02
CA PRO A 103 -9.59 -14.48 3.50
C PRO A 103 -8.81 -13.15 3.47
N ALA A 104 -9.45 -12.09 2.94
CA ALA A 104 -8.75 -11.04 2.18
C ALA A 104 -8.73 -9.67 2.89
N VAL A 105 -7.57 -9.24 3.39
CA VAL A 105 -7.31 -7.84 3.74
C VAL A 105 -6.87 -7.08 2.48
N ARG A 106 -7.25 -5.80 2.39
CA ARG A 106 -6.74 -4.84 1.42
C ARG A 106 -5.95 -3.77 2.15
N VAL A 107 -4.77 -3.44 1.62
CA VAL A 107 -3.97 -2.31 2.08
C VAL A 107 -3.97 -1.28 0.98
N PHE A 108 -4.58 -0.13 1.24
CA PHE A 108 -4.75 0.96 0.29
C PHE A 108 -3.66 2.00 0.47
N GLY A 109 -3.25 2.59 -0.63
CA GLY A 109 -2.21 3.61 -0.60
C GLY A 109 -1.99 4.26 -1.95
N ARG A 110 -0.92 5.03 -2.01
CA ARG A 110 -0.49 5.77 -3.21
C ARG A 110 1.02 5.75 -3.30
N PHE A 111 1.56 5.84 -4.51
CA PHE A 111 2.99 6.02 -4.69
C PHE A 111 3.37 7.49 -4.42
N ALA A 112 4.43 7.69 -3.66
CA ALA A 112 5.05 9.01 -3.49
C ALA A 112 6.09 9.28 -4.58
N GLU A 113 6.83 8.24 -4.96
CA GLU A 113 7.88 8.24 -5.99
C GLU A 113 8.05 6.79 -6.51
N PHE A 114 8.93 6.57 -7.50
CA PHE A 114 9.32 5.23 -7.94
C PHE A 114 9.81 4.38 -6.76
N ASN A 115 9.30 3.16 -6.63
CA ASN A 115 9.60 2.22 -5.54
C ASN A 115 9.20 2.69 -4.13
N VAL A 116 8.47 3.80 -3.98
CA VAL A 116 8.06 4.35 -2.66
C VAL A 116 6.54 4.38 -2.54
N PHE A 117 6.00 3.44 -1.79
CA PHE A 117 4.56 3.32 -1.54
C PHE A 117 4.19 3.85 -0.16
N ILE A 118 3.16 4.69 -0.08
CA ILE A 118 2.59 5.14 1.19
C ILE A 118 1.29 4.37 1.44
N ALA A 119 1.28 3.50 2.45
CA ALA A 119 0.11 2.76 2.88
C ALA A 119 -0.72 3.60 3.86
N LEU A 120 -1.96 3.92 3.50
CA LEU A 120 -2.78 4.92 4.17
C LEU A 120 -3.94 4.33 4.96
N ASN A 121 -4.54 3.25 4.46
CA ASN A 121 -5.69 2.60 5.08
C ASN A 121 -5.65 1.08 4.87
N THR A 122 -6.30 0.30 5.73
CA THR A 122 -6.61 -1.10 5.45
C THR A 122 -8.10 -1.39 5.66
N GLU A 123 -8.62 -2.43 5.02
CA GLU A 123 -9.95 -2.95 5.32
C GLU A 123 -10.09 -4.42 4.89
N LEU A 124 -10.97 -5.15 5.56
CA LEU A 124 -11.39 -6.50 5.19
C LEU A 124 -12.27 -6.46 3.93
N ARG A 125 -11.99 -7.33 2.96
CA ARG A 125 -12.70 -7.35 1.67
C ARG A 125 -14.22 -7.48 1.82
N GLU A 126 -14.73 -8.17 2.82
CA GLU A 126 -16.16 -8.31 3.08
C GLU A 126 -16.85 -7.02 3.54
N LYS A 127 -16.09 -6.04 4.06
CA LYS A 127 -16.61 -4.73 4.49
C LYS A 127 -16.54 -3.68 3.39
N ILE A 128 -15.77 -3.96 2.34
CA ILE A 128 -15.57 -3.08 1.19
C ILE A 128 -16.70 -3.28 0.17
N ASP A 129 -17.30 -2.18 -0.27
CA ASP A 129 -18.31 -2.19 -1.31
C ASP A 129 -17.75 -2.65 -2.67
N ALA A 130 -18.61 -2.77 -3.69
CA ALA A 130 -18.18 -3.28 -5.00
C ALA A 130 -17.40 -2.23 -5.83
N SER A 131 -17.64 -0.94 -5.62
CA SER A 131 -17.01 0.18 -6.34
C SER A 131 -15.75 0.71 -5.67
N PHE A 132 -15.51 0.34 -4.40
CA PHE A 132 -14.41 0.82 -3.55
C PHE A 132 -14.47 2.34 -3.33
N ASP A 133 -15.65 2.96 -3.45
CA ASP A 133 -15.77 4.41 -3.48
C ASP A 133 -15.36 5.03 -2.15
N GLN A 134 -15.73 4.38 -1.05
CA GLN A 134 -15.40 4.84 0.29
C GLN A 134 -13.89 4.74 0.55
N GLU A 135 -13.26 3.60 0.23
CA GLU A 135 -11.84 3.38 0.44
C GLU A 135 -10.98 4.30 -0.43
N LYS A 136 -11.42 4.56 -1.66
CA LYS A 136 -10.78 5.56 -2.54
C LYS A 136 -10.85 6.94 -1.91
N LYS A 137 -12.05 7.37 -1.50
CA LYS A 137 -12.28 8.69 -0.89
C LYS A 137 -11.43 8.88 0.37
N ASP A 138 -11.40 7.87 1.25
CA ASP A 138 -10.62 7.92 2.48
C ASP A 138 -9.13 7.95 2.19
N CYS A 139 -8.65 7.15 1.24
CA CYS A 139 -7.25 7.16 0.81
C CYS A 139 -6.82 8.55 0.34
N LYS A 140 -7.61 9.27 -0.48
CA LYS A 140 -7.26 10.65 -0.89
C LYS A 140 -7.34 11.64 0.26
N LYS A 141 -8.33 11.50 1.14
CA LYS A 141 -8.48 12.38 2.29
C LYS A 141 -7.24 12.28 3.19
N ILE A 142 -6.85 11.07 3.56
CA ILE A 142 -5.66 10.81 4.38
C ILE A 142 -4.41 11.32 3.64
N TRP A 143 -4.28 11.09 2.34
CA TRP A 143 -3.16 11.65 1.56
C TRP A 143 -3.05 13.16 1.71
N ARG A 144 -4.16 13.91 1.59
CA ARG A 144 -4.15 15.37 1.71
C ARG A 144 -3.89 15.86 3.14
N GLU A 145 -4.21 15.07 4.15
CA GLU A 145 -3.85 15.39 5.55
C GLU A 145 -2.33 15.31 5.76
N PHE A 146 -1.67 14.30 5.21
CA PHE A 146 -0.22 14.11 5.37
C PHE A 146 0.62 14.91 4.36
N PHE A 147 0.13 15.07 3.13
CA PHE A 147 0.87 15.67 2.01
C PHE A 147 0.04 16.73 1.29
N PRO A 148 -0.38 17.81 1.99
CA PRO A 148 -1.31 18.79 1.43
C PRO A 148 -0.79 19.49 0.17
N SER A 149 0.53 19.64 0.05
CA SER A 149 1.19 20.33 -1.08
C SER A 149 1.74 19.40 -2.16
N TYR A 150 1.50 18.09 -2.06
CA TYR A 150 2.03 17.12 -3.02
C TYR A 150 0.90 16.30 -3.63
N ASP A 151 0.94 16.15 -4.94
CA ASP A 151 0.15 15.15 -5.64
C ASP A 151 0.84 13.78 -5.56
N PRO A 152 0.09 12.68 -5.59
CA PRO A 152 0.68 11.36 -5.67
C PRO A 152 1.46 11.19 -6.99
N TYR A 153 2.43 10.29 -6.98
CA TYR A 153 3.19 9.95 -8.15
C TYR A 153 2.30 9.31 -9.22
N THR A 154 2.40 9.82 -10.44
CA THR A 154 1.66 9.34 -11.62
C THR A 154 2.60 8.73 -12.64
N GLY A 155 2.17 7.62 -13.24
CA GLY A 155 2.89 6.89 -14.27
C GLY A 155 1.94 6.36 -15.35
N THR A 156 2.49 6.08 -16.52
CA THR A 156 1.75 5.61 -17.71
C THR A 156 1.78 4.10 -17.88
N LYS A 157 2.62 3.39 -17.11
CA LYS A 157 2.79 1.93 -17.11
C LYS A 157 3.32 1.48 -15.74
N ILE A 158 3.23 0.18 -15.45
CA ILE A 158 3.64 -0.38 -14.14
C ILE A 158 5.09 -0.06 -13.81
N SER A 159 5.98 -0.14 -14.80
CA SER A 159 7.42 0.13 -14.62
C SER A 159 7.75 1.55 -14.19
N ASP A 160 6.81 2.49 -14.31
CA ASP A 160 7.00 3.85 -13.83
C ASP A 160 6.86 3.91 -12.30
N TYR A 161 6.11 2.98 -11.69
CA TYR A 161 5.85 2.96 -10.25
C TYR A 161 6.84 2.09 -9.47
N PHE A 162 7.20 0.92 -10.02
CA PHE A 162 8.15 0.01 -9.38
C PHE A 162 8.74 -1.00 -10.38
N ASP A 163 9.87 -1.61 -10.03
CA ASP A 163 10.59 -2.63 -10.82
C ASP A 163 10.06 -4.06 -10.59
N ASN A 164 10.81 -5.10 -10.98
CA ASN A 164 10.57 -6.55 -10.75
C ASN A 164 9.09 -6.94 -10.57
N PHE A 165 8.34 -6.94 -11.66
CA PHE A 165 6.91 -7.24 -11.70
C PHE A 165 6.53 -8.12 -12.90
N ASP A 166 5.39 -8.78 -12.80
CA ASP A 166 4.68 -9.39 -13.92
C ASP A 166 3.34 -8.66 -14.10
N ALA A 167 3.06 -8.14 -15.30
CA ALA A 167 1.77 -7.52 -15.61
C ALA A 167 0.69 -8.60 -15.79
N VAL A 168 -0.48 -8.44 -15.14
CA VAL A 168 -1.57 -9.43 -15.13
C VAL A 168 -2.98 -8.82 -15.19
#